data_AF-A0A382D8E2-F1
#
_entry.id   AF-A0A382D8E2-F1
#
_cell.length_a   1.000
_cell.length_b   1.000
_cell.length_c   1.000
_cell.angle_alpha   90.00
_cell.angle_beta   90.00
_cell.angle_gamma   90.00
#
_symmetry.space_group_name_H-M   'P 1'
#
loop_
_entity.id
_entity.type
_entity.pdbx_description
1 polymer ?
#
loop_
_entity_poly.entity_id
_entity_poly.type
_entity_poly.pdbx_seq_one_letter_code
_entity_poly.pdbx_strand_id
1 'polypeptide(L)'
;MILRRYGTTIQSVETNFNSKAFTEINFRRGHQFSSNSNDFLASYERVSGHVLTAESEGDVQDEVESALLDDLRVQLGQLDSALKENEYLLVESERGGDHPKTQTQQKSIVAHGENRLYFYATVDPPLKVAVFRARLSTEL
;
A
#
# COMPACT_ATOMS: atom_id res chain seq x y z
N MET A 1 8.14 -10.10 -3.93
CA MET A 1 7.30 -10.48 -2.78
C MET A 1 7.11 -9.30 -1.85
N ILE A 2 5.87 -9.08 -1.40
CA ILE A 2 5.52 -8.02 -0.45
C ILE A 2 5.59 -8.55 0.99
N LEU A 3 6.25 -7.78 1.86
CA LEU A 3 6.42 -8.07 3.28
C LEU A 3 5.75 -6.98 4.13
N ARG A 4 5.33 -7.35 5.34
CA ARG A 4 4.84 -6.41 6.35
C ARG A 4 5.29 -6.80 7.75
N ARG A 5 5.61 -5.80 8.56
CA ARG A 5 5.92 -5.97 9.98
C ARG A 5 4.64 -6.08 10.82
N TYR A 6 4.60 -7.08 11.69
CA TYR A 6 3.60 -7.28 12.74
C TYR A 6 4.32 -7.46 14.07
N GLY A 7 4.51 -6.36 14.80
CA GLY A 7 5.29 -6.38 16.05
C GLY A 7 6.75 -6.77 15.78
N THR A 8 7.19 -7.90 16.32
CA THR A 8 8.57 -8.41 16.19
C THR A 8 8.79 -9.30 14.96
N THR A 9 7.75 -9.53 14.14
CA THR A 9 7.84 -10.44 12.99
C THR A 9 7.60 -9.69 11.69
N ILE A 10 8.39 -9.96 10.66
CA ILE A 10 8.13 -9.57 9.27
C ILE A 10 7.62 -10.78 8.52
N GLN A 11 6.50 -10.64 7.81
CA GLN A 11 5.85 -11.74 7.10
C GLN A 11 5.47 -11.37 5.69
N SER A 12 5.46 -12.36 4.79
CA SER A 12 4.85 -12.22 3.46
C SER A 12 3.38 -11.83 3.57
N VAL A 13 2.91 -10.96 2.70
CA VAL A 13 1.52 -10.53 2.64
C VAL A 13 1.00 -10.40 1.21
N GLU A 14 -0.31 -10.43 1.07
CA GLU A 14 -1.03 -10.10 -0.17
C GLU A 14 -1.91 -8.88 0.07
N THR A 15 -2.11 -8.06 -0.98
CA THR A 15 -3.05 -6.94 -0.93
C THR A 15 -4.47 -7.45 -0.71
N ASN A 16 -5.21 -6.82 0.20
CA ASN A 16 -6.62 -7.09 0.43
C ASN A 16 -7.39 -5.77 0.47
N PHE A 17 -7.23 -4.95 -0.58
CA PHE A 17 -7.87 -3.65 -0.67
C PHE A 17 -9.35 -3.79 -1.00
N ASN A 18 -10.21 -3.09 -0.26
CA ASN A 18 -11.67 -3.19 -0.39
C ASN A 18 -12.37 -1.91 0.11
N SER A 19 -13.05 -1.18 -0.77
CA SER A 19 -13.78 0.06 -0.46
C SER A 19 -14.86 -0.13 0.62
N LYS A 20 -15.38 -1.35 0.76
CA LYS A 20 -16.48 -1.67 1.71
C LYS A 20 -15.98 -2.12 3.07
N ALA A 21 -14.66 -2.25 3.26
CA ALA A 21 -14.07 -2.66 4.53
C ALA A 21 -13.86 -1.45 5.46
N PHE A 22 -13.94 -1.67 6.78
CA PHE A 22 -13.60 -0.63 7.76
C PHE A 22 -12.13 -0.16 7.67
N THR A 23 -11.26 -0.99 7.09
CA THR A 23 -9.88 -0.64 6.78
C THR A 23 -9.63 -1.03 5.34
N GLU A 24 -9.78 -0.06 4.45
CA GLU A 24 -9.82 -0.30 3.01
C GLU A 24 -8.46 -0.71 2.47
N ILE A 25 -7.38 -0.09 2.94
CA ILE A 25 -6.00 -0.42 2.55
C ILE A 25 -5.43 -1.43 3.55
N ASN A 26 -5.71 -2.71 3.33
CA ASN A 26 -5.26 -3.77 4.22
C ASN A 26 -4.47 -4.87 3.50
N PHE A 27 -3.74 -5.65 4.29
CA PHE A 27 -2.87 -6.73 3.84
C PHE A 27 -3.22 -8.02 4.57
N ARG A 28 -3.42 -9.10 3.82
CA ARG A 28 -3.64 -10.45 4.35
C ARG A 28 -2.29 -11.14 4.55
N ARG A 29 -2.09 -11.79 5.69
CA ARG A 29 -0.87 -12.58 5.95
C ARG A 29 -0.79 -13.76 4.98
N GLY A 30 0.34 -13.89 4.33
CA GLY A 30 0.76 -15.09 3.60
C GLY A 30 1.61 -16.01 4.50
N HIS A 31 1.99 -17.15 3.93
CA HIS A 31 2.78 -18.18 4.63
C HIS A 31 4.12 -18.48 3.95
N GLN A 32 4.54 -17.65 2.99
CA GLN A 32 5.72 -17.89 2.15
C GLN A 32 7.02 -17.42 2.80
N PHE A 33 6.96 -16.35 3.61
CA PHE A 33 8.12 -15.79 4.31
C PHE A 33 7.73 -15.36 5.71
N SER A 34 8.59 -15.64 6.69
CA SER A 34 8.48 -15.12 8.05
C SER A 34 9.86 -15.04 8.67
N SER A 35 10.19 -13.90 9.29
CA SER A 35 11.45 -13.70 10.02
C SER A 35 11.26 -12.76 11.20
N ASN A 36 12.15 -12.80 12.19
CA ASN A 36 12.23 -11.77 13.21
C ASN A 36 12.60 -10.43 12.56
N SER A 37 12.01 -9.33 13.02
CA SER A 37 12.27 -8.00 12.46
C SER A 37 13.74 -7.59 12.60
N ASN A 38 14.40 -7.94 13.71
CA ASN A 38 15.78 -7.57 13.95
C ASN A 38 16.72 -8.37 13.03
N ASP A 39 16.48 -9.67 12.90
CA ASP A 39 17.29 -10.55 12.02
C ASP A 39 17.16 -10.12 10.56
N PHE A 40 15.95 -9.77 10.12
CA PHE A 40 15.71 -9.21 8.79
C PHE A 40 16.47 -7.90 8.60
N LEU A 41 16.34 -6.94 9.51
CA LEU A 41 17.01 -5.63 9.39
C LEU A 41 18.54 -5.73 9.50
N ALA A 42 19.08 -6.77 10.12
CA ALA A 42 20.51 -7.07 10.14
C ALA A 42 21.00 -7.71 8.83
N SER A 43 20.20 -8.61 8.25
CA SER A 43 20.58 -9.41 7.07
C SER A 43 20.27 -8.73 5.74
N TYR A 44 19.44 -7.70 5.76
CA TYR A 44 19.00 -6.96 4.57
C TYR A 44 19.41 -5.50 4.65
N GLU A 45 19.56 -4.86 3.49
CA GLU A 45 19.78 -3.42 3.37
C GLU A 45 18.66 -2.78 2.56
N ARG A 46 18.31 -1.55 2.91
CA ARG A 46 17.30 -0.77 2.19
C ARG A 46 17.93 -0.20 0.91
N VAL A 47 17.36 -0.54 -0.24
CA VAL A 47 17.84 -0.12 -1.57
C VAL A 47 17.13 1.15 -2.04
N SER A 48 15.81 1.22 -1.87
CA SER A 48 15.00 2.37 -2.30
C SER A 48 13.74 2.51 -1.44
N GLY A 49 13.16 3.72 -1.45
CA GLY A 49 11.88 4.02 -0.82
C GLY A 49 10.90 4.59 -1.82
N HIS A 50 9.63 4.26 -1.67
CA HIS A 50 8.54 4.70 -2.53
C HIS A 50 7.36 5.18 -1.69
N VAL A 51 6.78 6.30 -2.09
CA VAL A 51 5.57 6.86 -1.51
C VAL A 51 4.49 6.72 -2.55
N LEU A 52 3.50 5.88 -2.27
CA LEU A 52 2.39 5.59 -3.18
C LEU A 52 1.18 6.42 -2.78
N THR A 53 0.68 7.18 -3.74
CA THR A 53 -0.53 8.01 -3.65
C THR A 53 -1.43 7.63 -4.80
N ALA A 54 -2.75 7.71 -4.58
CA ALA A 54 -3.72 7.58 -5.64
C ALA A 54 -4.76 8.70 -5.48
N GLU A 55 -5.43 9.04 -6.57
CA GLU A 55 -6.60 9.92 -6.61
C GLU A 55 -7.63 9.40 -7.60
N SER A 56 -8.90 9.67 -7.35
CA SER A 56 -10.02 9.32 -8.23
C SER A 56 -11.19 10.26 -7.97
N GLU A 57 -12.06 10.44 -8.97
CA GLU A 57 -13.23 11.29 -8.85
C GLU A 57 -14.38 10.82 -9.75
N GLY A 58 -15.61 11.22 -9.44
CA GLY A 58 -16.79 10.82 -10.18
C GLY A 58 -18.11 11.00 -9.44
N ASP A 59 -19.19 10.54 -10.05
CA ASP A 59 -20.57 10.75 -9.57
C ASP A 59 -21.01 9.71 -8.52
N VAL A 60 -20.30 8.59 -8.39
CA VAL A 60 -20.66 7.46 -7.52
C VAL A 60 -19.50 7.13 -6.58
N GLN A 61 -19.72 7.32 -5.27
CA GLN A 61 -18.68 7.15 -4.24
C GLN A 61 -17.99 5.78 -4.29
N ASP A 62 -18.75 4.66 -4.34
CA ASP A 62 -18.16 3.30 -4.33
C ASP A 62 -17.27 3.05 -5.55
N GLU A 63 -17.62 3.61 -6.72
CA GLU A 63 -16.82 3.51 -7.94
C GLU A 63 -15.54 4.32 -7.84
N VAL A 64 -15.64 5.54 -7.28
CA VAL A 64 -14.49 6.42 -7.05
C VAL A 64 -13.49 5.79 -6.09
N GLU A 65 -13.96 5.28 -4.96
CA GLU A 65 -13.12 4.62 -3.95
C GLU A 65 -12.54 3.30 -4.48
N SER A 66 -13.30 2.52 -5.26
CA SER A 66 -12.78 1.30 -5.88
C SER A 66 -11.68 1.60 -6.89
N ALA A 67 -11.88 2.59 -7.76
CA ALA A 67 -10.88 3.01 -8.74
C ALA A 67 -9.59 3.53 -8.09
N LEU A 68 -9.72 4.29 -6.99
CA LEU A 68 -8.59 4.73 -6.17
C LEU A 68 -7.76 3.54 -5.65
N LEU A 69 -8.43 2.54 -5.07
CA LEU A 69 -7.75 1.36 -4.51
C LEU A 69 -7.15 0.47 -5.60
N ASP A 70 -7.79 0.40 -6.77
CA ASP A 70 -7.28 -0.33 -7.92
C ASP A 70 -5.99 0.30 -8.46
N ASP A 71 -5.93 1.63 -8.59
CA ASP A 71 -4.71 2.34 -8.98
C ASP A 71 -3.58 2.09 -7.97
N LEU A 72 -3.86 2.21 -6.66
CA LEU A 72 -2.88 1.92 -5.62
C LEU A 72 -2.36 0.47 -5.68
N ARG A 73 -3.25 -0.49 -5.98
CA ARG A 73 -2.89 -1.91 -6.15
C ARG A 73 -1.99 -2.11 -7.36
N VAL A 74 -2.28 -1.44 -8.48
CA VAL A 74 -1.46 -1.48 -9.70
C VAL A 74 -0.06 -0.95 -9.43
N GLN A 75 0.07 0.22 -8.78
CA GLN A 75 1.38 0.79 -8.42
C GLN A 75 2.20 -0.18 -7.55
N LEU A 76 1.57 -0.79 -6.54
CA LEU A 76 2.25 -1.74 -5.67
C LEU A 76 2.65 -3.02 -6.43
N GLY A 77 1.78 -3.52 -7.32
CA GLY A 77 2.07 -4.68 -8.16
C GLY A 77 3.20 -4.44 -9.17
N GLN A 78 3.33 -3.21 -9.70
CA GLN A 78 4.45 -2.81 -10.54
C GLN A 78 5.77 -2.84 -9.78
N LEU A 79 5.79 -2.32 -8.55
CA LEU A 79 6.98 -2.39 -7.69
C LEU A 79 7.35 -3.83 -7.35
N ASP A 80 6.38 -4.66 -7.00
CA ASP A 80 6.60 -6.08 -6.69
C ASP A 80 7.14 -6.87 -7.90
N SER A 81 6.63 -6.58 -9.10
CA SER A 81 7.05 -7.22 -10.35
C SER A 81 8.44 -6.75 -10.82
N ALA A 82 8.88 -5.58 -10.38
CA ALA A 82 10.19 -5.00 -10.72
C ALA A 82 11.33 -5.45 -9.79
N LEU A 83 11.01 -6.20 -8.72
CA LEU A 83 12.00 -6.72 -7.78
C LEU A 83 12.98 -7.68 -8.48
N LYS A 84 14.26 -7.54 -8.14
CA LYS A 84 15.31 -8.47 -8.56
C LYS A 84 15.37 -9.67 -7.63
N GLU A 85 16.20 -10.65 -8.00
CA GLU A 85 16.49 -11.78 -7.12
C GLU A 85 17.02 -11.30 -5.76
N ASN A 86 16.56 -11.92 -4.68
CA ASN A 86 16.87 -11.58 -3.29
C ASN A 86 16.41 -10.17 -2.85
N GLU A 87 15.47 -9.57 -3.56
CA GLU A 87 14.80 -8.34 -3.15
C GLU A 87 13.38 -8.59 -2.63
N TYR A 88 13.00 -7.78 -1.64
CA TYR A 88 11.70 -7.80 -1.00
C TYR A 88 11.14 -6.40 -0.91
N LEU A 89 9.83 -6.25 -1.10
CA LEU A 89 9.14 -4.97 -0.91
C LEU A 89 8.52 -4.94 0.49
N LEU A 90 9.04 -4.13 1.40
CA LEU A 90 8.53 -4.00 2.76
C LEU A 90 7.56 -2.82 2.86
N VAL A 91 6.36 -3.06 3.39
CA VAL A 91 5.42 -2.01 3.78
C VAL A 91 5.93 -1.31 5.05
N GLU A 92 6.27 -0.04 4.93
CA GLU A 92 6.78 0.82 6.02
C GLU A 92 5.64 1.53 6.77
N SER A 93 4.46 1.70 6.15
CA SER A 93 3.28 2.26 6.82
C SER A 93 2.75 1.34 7.93
N GLU A 94 3.01 1.71 9.19
CA GLU A 94 2.54 0.98 10.36
C GLU A 94 1.07 1.29 10.72
N ARG A 95 0.45 0.45 11.56
CA ARG A 95 -0.87 0.75 12.11
C ARG A 95 -0.75 1.90 13.11
N GLY A 96 -1.50 2.98 12.90
CA GLY A 96 -1.44 4.17 13.75
C GLY A 96 -1.64 5.45 12.93
N GLY A 97 -0.92 6.51 13.29
CA GLY A 97 -1.01 7.82 12.64
C GLY A 97 -0.55 7.85 11.18
N ASP A 98 0.29 6.90 10.74
CA ASP A 98 0.86 6.83 9.38
C ASP A 98 0.22 5.71 8.53
N HIS A 99 -0.91 5.14 8.98
CA HIS A 99 -1.60 4.11 8.23
C HIS A 99 -2.36 4.75 7.06
N PRO A 100 -2.14 4.30 5.81
CA PRO A 100 -2.81 4.88 4.66
C PRO A 100 -4.32 4.61 4.70
N LYS A 101 -5.08 5.63 4.31
CA LYS A 101 -6.54 5.61 4.33
C LYS A 101 -7.09 6.38 3.15
N THR A 102 -8.26 5.97 2.68
CA THR A 102 -9.04 6.74 1.73
C THR A 102 -9.59 7.99 2.41
N GLN A 103 -9.47 9.14 1.75
CA GLN A 103 -10.10 10.40 2.14
C GLN A 103 -11.04 10.81 1.02
N THR A 104 -12.36 10.75 1.28
CA THR A 104 -13.38 11.11 0.30
C THR A 104 -14.03 12.45 0.66
N GLN A 105 -14.06 13.37 -0.30
CA GLN A 105 -14.77 14.64 -0.22
C GLN A 105 -15.97 14.63 -1.17
N GLN A 106 -17.11 15.09 -0.67
CA GLN A 106 -18.33 15.26 -1.46
C GLN A 106 -18.57 16.74 -1.78
N LYS A 107 -18.89 17.05 -3.03
CA LYS A 107 -19.32 18.38 -3.47
C LYS A 107 -20.63 18.31 -4.23
N SER A 108 -21.49 19.32 -4.05
CA SER A 108 -22.64 19.52 -4.92
C SER A 108 -22.23 20.35 -6.13
N ILE A 109 -22.48 19.83 -7.34
CA ILE A 109 -22.23 20.50 -8.61
C ILE A 109 -23.53 20.68 -9.38
N VAL A 110 -23.61 21.70 -10.23
CA VAL A 110 -24.74 21.85 -11.17
C VAL A 110 -24.33 21.25 -12.50
N ALA A 111 -25.00 20.18 -12.90
CA ALA A 111 -24.78 19.51 -14.18
C ALA A 111 -26.12 19.38 -14.91
N HIS A 112 -26.19 19.86 -16.16
CA HIS A 112 -27.42 19.90 -16.97
C HIS A 112 -28.61 20.62 -16.28
N GLY A 113 -28.33 21.62 -15.46
CA GLY A 113 -29.37 22.37 -14.74
C GLY A 113 -29.90 21.69 -13.47
N GLU A 114 -29.33 20.54 -13.09
CA GLU A 114 -29.69 19.79 -11.88
C GLU A 114 -28.52 19.77 -10.89
N ASN A 115 -28.84 19.77 -9.59
CA ASN A 115 -27.86 19.54 -8.53
C ASN A 115 -27.48 18.06 -8.49
N ARG A 116 -26.20 17.76 -8.64
CA ARG A 116 -25.61 16.42 -8.54
C ARG A 116 -24.53 16.38 -7.48
N LEU A 117 -24.32 15.20 -6.89
CA LEU A 117 -23.17 14.95 -6.03
C LEU A 117 -21.99 14.52 -6.88
N TYR A 118 -20.81 15.03 -6.54
CA TYR A 118 -19.54 14.65 -7.14
C TYR A 118 -18.54 14.36 -6.02
N PHE A 119 -17.79 13.28 -6.16
CA PHE A 119 -16.88 12.76 -5.16
C PHE A 119 -15.45 12.88 -5.64
N TYR A 120 -14.56 13.25 -4.73
CA TYR A 120 -13.11 13.25 -4.94
C TYR A 120 -12.50 12.41 -3.83
N ALA A 121 -11.73 11.38 -4.17
CA ALA A 121 -11.05 10.52 -3.22
C ALA A 121 -9.54 10.56 -3.41
N THR A 122 -8.81 10.53 -2.30
CA THR A 122 -7.35 10.44 -2.29
C THR A 122 -6.88 9.43 -1.23
N VAL A 123 -5.62 9.00 -1.32
CA VAL A 123 -4.97 8.23 -0.24
C VAL A 123 -4.14 9.18 0.61
N ASP A 124 -4.57 9.41 1.85
CA ASP A 124 -3.85 10.23 2.83
C ASP A 124 -4.04 9.71 4.28
N PRO A 125 -2.95 9.41 5.01
CA PRO A 125 -1.54 9.41 4.60
C PRO A 125 -1.22 8.47 3.43
N PRO A 126 -0.12 8.68 2.67
CA PRO A 126 0.26 7.81 1.57
C PRO A 126 0.76 6.44 2.03
N LEU A 127 0.69 5.42 1.15
CA LEU A 127 1.27 4.10 1.42
C LEU A 127 2.78 4.13 1.17
N LYS A 128 3.56 3.99 2.23
CA LYS A 128 5.03 3.95 2.17
C LYS A 128 5.52 2.53 2.09
N VAL A 129 6.39 2.28 1.11
CA VAL A 129 7.04 0.99 0.91
C VAL A 129 8.51 1.18 0.58
N ALA A 130 9.33 0.18 0.86
CA ALA A 130 10.75 0.20 0.55
C ALA A 130 11.24 -1.14 0.03
N VAL A 131 12.18 -1.09 -0.91
CA VAL A 131 12.86 -2.28 -1.42
C VAL A 131 14.03 -2.59 -0.49
N PHE A 132 14.10 -3.83 -0.05
CA PHE A 132 15.20 -4.39 0.74
C PHE A 132 15.88 -5.50 -0.05
N ARG A 133 17.22 -5.54 -0.03
CA ARG A 133 18.01 -6.58 -0.66
C ARG A 133 18.83 -7.31 0.39
N ALA A 134 18.98 -8.63 0.24
CA ALA A 134 19.88 -9.39 1.09
C ALA A 134 21.30 -8.82 0.99
N ARG A 135 21.95 -8.62 2.13
CA ARG A 135 23.37 -8.29 2.16
C ARG A 135 24.12 -9.50 1.63
N LEU A 136 25.01 -9.29 0.66
CA LEU A 136 25.95 -10.33 0.30
C LEU A 136 26.83 -10.58 1.53
N SER A 137 26.76 -11.80 2.08
CA SER A 137 27.75 -12.26 3.03
C SER A 137 29.10 -12.19 2.33
N THR A 138 29.93 -11.19 2.66
CA THR A 138 31.34 -11.25 2.33
C THR A 138 31.94 -12.32 3.24
N GLU A 139 31.86 -13.58 2.82
CA GLU A 139 32.75 -14.61 3.36
C GLU A 139 34.18 -14.19 2.95
N LEU A 140 34.97 -13.78 3.94
CA LEU A 140 36.41 -13.58 3.86
C LEU A 140 37.12 -14.90 4.17
#